data_AF-A0A3A8QTF9-F1
#
_entry.id   AF-A0A3A8QTF9-F1
#
_cell.length_a   1.000
_cell.length_b   1.000
_cell.length_c   1.000
_cell.angle_alpha   90.00
_cell.angle_beta   90.00
_cell.angle_gamma   90.00
#
_symmetry.space_group_name_H-M   'P 1'
#
loop_
_entity.id
_entity.type
_entity.pdbx_description
1 polymer ?
#
loop_
_entity_poly.entity_id
_entity_poly.type
_entity_poly.pdbx_seq_one_letter_code
_entity_poly.pdbx_strand_id
1 'polypeptide(L)'
;MCESWSTAWSTSADIWKIGEDVWTPATPGDALRYMNDPALDGSSLDDYGNFSSSTDPHQGSGISNLAFKLLATGGTPRPCPPYSGTVSSLSGTLNSNRYYCASAAAFASTLFTITGGTGDADLYVRFGAAPTKTTYDCRPYKTGNTEACTVPVQPTAGKYWIMINAAQAYSGVTLSYSF
;
A
#
# COMPACT_ATOMS: atom_id res chain seq x y z
N MET A 1 26.01 -16.84 -20.29
CA MET A 1 25.18 -15.78 -19.67
C MET A 1 25.81 -14.46 -20.03
N CYS A 2 25.07 -13.50 -20.58
CA CYS A 2 25.59 -12.18 -20.92
C CYS A 2 25.19 -11.22 -19.80
N GLU A 3 26.15 -10.51 -19.23
CA GLU A 3 25.91 -9.49 -18.20
C GLU A 3 25.38 -8.20 -18.85
N SER A 4 24.42 -7.53 -18.21
CA SER A 4 23.97 -6.22 -18.67
C SER A 4 25.07 -5.19 -18.39
N TRP A 5 25.55 -4.52 -19.44
CA TRP A 5 26.58 -3.48 -19.34
C TRP A 5 26.10 -2.21 -18.61
N SER A 6 24.79 -2.05 -18.42
CA SER A 6 24.18 -0.97 -17.65
C SER A 6 23.21 -1.53 -16.61
N THR A 7 23.32 -1.05 -15.37
CA THR A 7 22.44 -1.43 -14.25
C THR A 7 21.21 -0.53 -14.13
N ALA A 8 21.22 0.66 -14.73
CA ALA A 8 20.20 1.68 -14.52
C ALA A 8 19.03 1.62 -15.51
N TRP A 9 19.26 1.13 -16.74
CA TRP A 9 18.20 1.08 -17.76
C TRP A 9 17.06 0.16 -17.29
N SER A 10 17.37 -1.08 -16.88
CA SER A 10 16.37 -2.08 -16.50
C SER A 10 15.56 -1.74 -15.24
N THR A 11 15.92 -0.69 -14.52
CA THR A 11 15.23 -0.23 -13.31
C THR A 11 14.83 1.24 -13.36
N SER A 12 14.98 1.90 -14.52
CA SER A 12 14.58 3.30 -14.68
C SER A 12 13.10 3.48 -14.39
N ALA A 13 12.71 4.68 -13.94
CA ALA A 13 11.34 4.98 -13.53
C ALA A 13 10.31 4.74 -14.65
N ASP A 14 10.66 5.05 -15.89
CA ASP A 14 9.76 4.94 -17.04
C ASP A 14 9.53 3.50 -17.52
N ILE A 15 10.43 2.56 -17.19
CA ILE A 15 10.23 1.13 -17.49
C ILE A 15 8.99 0.55 -16.79
N TRP A 16 8.56 1.19 -15.70
CA TRP A 16 7.38 0.78 -14.94
C TRP A 16 6.11 1.50 -15.38
N LYS A 17 6.15 2.27 -16.47
CA LYS A 17 4.99 2.95 -17.03
C LYS A 17 4.58 2.28 -18.34
N ILE A 18 3.29 2.35 -18.64
CA ILE A 18 2.72 1.87 -19.89
C ILE A 18 2.05 3.05 -20.58
N GLY A 19 2.59 3.46 -21.72
CA GLY A 19 1.97 4.47 -22.59
C GLY A 19 2.27 5.92 -22.20
N GLU A 20 3.27 6.16 -21.35
CA GLU A 20 3.87 7.44 -20.99
C GLU A 20 4.21 8.36 -22.17
N ASP A 21 4.58 7.81 -23.33
CA ASP A 21 4.90 8.62 -24.52
C ASP A 21 3.65 9.11 -25.28
N VAL A 22 2.49 8.50 -25.04
CA VAL A 22 1.26 8.69 -25.84
C VAL A 22 0.08 9.18 -25.00
N TRP A 23 0.04 8.79 -23.73
CA TRP A 23 -0.94 9.22 -22.75
C TRP A 23 -0.57 10.62 -22.28
N THR A 24 -1.40 11.60 -22.64
CA THR A 24 -1.20 13.01 -22.25
C THR A 24 0.26 13.48 -22.35
N PRO A 25 0.89 13.45 -23.54
CA PRO A 25 2.36 13.54 -23.71
C PRO A 25 3.02 14.83 -23.17
N ALA A 26 2.22 15.84 -22.84
CA ALA A 26 2.69 17.10 -22.25
C ALA A 26 2.75 17.08 -20.71
N THR A 27 2.23 16.04 -20.06
CA THR A 27 2.17 15.91 -18.61
C THR A 27 3.36 15.07 -18.13
N PRO A 28 4.33 15.66 -17.39
CA PRO A 28 5.49 14.89 -16.96
C PRO A 28 5.11 13.83 -15.92
N GLY A 29 5.59 12.60 -16.14
CA GLY A 29 5.51 11.55 -15.14
C GLY A 29 4.22 10.74 -15.13
N ASP A 30 3.28 11.05 -16.03
CA ASP A 30 2.05 10.27 -16.19
C ASP A 30 2.19 9.16 -17.23
N ALA A 31 1.20 8.28 -17.25
CA ALA A 31 1.09 7.12 -18.12
C ALA A 31 -0.34 6.60 -18.08
N LEU A 32 -0.69 5.75 -19.05
CA LEU A 32 -1.98 5.06 -19.05
C LEU A 32 -2.09 4.08 -17.87
N ARG A 33 -0.99 3.39 -17.53
CA ARG A 33 -0.90 2.46 -16.38
C ARG A 33 0.49 2.48 -15.76
N TYR A 34 0.56 2.06 -14.50
CA TYR A 34 1.79 2.06 -13.70
C TYR A 34 2.02 0.68 -13.09
N MET A 35 3.09 0.00 -13.47
CA MET A 35 3.42 -1.32 -12.94
C MET A 35 3.92 -1.27 -11.49
N ASN A 36 4.60 -0.18 -11.12
CA ASN A 36 5.12 0.06 -9.78
C ASN A 36 4.06 0.53 -8.77
N ASP A 37 2.96 1.09 -9.26
CA ASP A 37 1.82 1.56 -8.47
C ASP A 37 0.51 1.54 -9.30
N PRO A 38 -0.11 0.36 -9.51
CA PRO A 38 -1.28 0.25 -10.38
C PRO A 38 -2.44 1.17 -10.00
N ALA A 39 -2.67 1.38 -8.71
CA ALA A 39 -3.75 2.23 -8.23
C ALA A 39 -3.61 3.71 -8.65
N LEU A 40 -2.43 4.15 -9.11
CA LEU A 40 -2.17 5.52 -9.54
C LEU A 40 -2.95 5.92 -10.80
N ASP A 41 -3.40 4.95 -11.61
CA ASP A 41 -4.32 5.22 -12.73
C ASP A 41 -5.79 5.35 -12.30
N GLY A 42 -6.10 5.14 -11.02
CA GLY A 42 -7.44 5.26 -10.45
C GLY A 42 -8.38 4.08 -10.71
N SER A 43 -7.95 3.02 -11.39
CA SER A 43 -8.80 1.90 -11.81
C SER A 43 -8.17 0.52 -11.65
N SER A 44 -6.84 0.39 -11.81
CA SER A 44 -6.13 -0.87 -11.72
C SER A 44 -6.02 -1.34 -10.28
N LEU A 45 -6.20 -2.65 -10.10
CA LEU A 45 -6.06 -3.30 -8.81
C LEU A 45 -4.59 -3.62 -8.54
N ASP A 46 -4.16 -3.43 -7.30
CA ASP A 46 -2.82 -3.77 -6.83
C ASP A 46 -2.83 -4.90 -5.78
N ASP A 47 -4.02 -5.37 -5.38
CA ASP A 47 -4.23 -6.44 -4.41
C ASP A 47 -5.20 -7.50 -4.95
N TYR A 48 -4.81 -8.78 -4.82
CA TYR A 48 -5.64 -9.90 -5.25
C TYR A 48 -6.93 -10.02 -4.43
N GLY A 49 -6.95 -9.55 -3.18
CA GLY A 49 -8.16 -9.54 -2.35
C GLY A 49 -9.26 -8.60 -2.86
N ASN A 50 -8.94 -7.70 -3.80
CA ASN A 50 -9.92 -6.83 -4.46
C ASN A 50 -10.36 -7.38 -5.84
N PHE A 51 -9.77 -8.49 -6.30
CA PHE A 51 -10.08 -9.11 -7.58
C PHE A 51 -11.43 -9.84 -7.52
N SER A 52 -12.20 -9.77 -8.60
CA SER A 52 -13.42 -10.55 -8.79
C SER A 52 -13.50 -11.12 -10.21
N SER A 53 -14.40 -12.08 -10.42
CA SER A 53 -14.65 -12.62 -11.76
C SER A 53 -15.19 -11.60 -12.76
N SER A 54 -15.61 -10.42 -12.30
CA SER A 54 -16.08 -9.32 -13.16
C SER A 54 -15.04 -8.22 -13.34
N THR A 55 -13.83 -8.35 -12.80
CA THR A 55 -12.75 -7.37 -12.96
C THR A 55 -12.31 -7.31 -14.43
N ASP A 56 -12.26 -6.09 -14.99
CA ASP A 56 -11.74 -5.88 -16.36
C ASP A 56 -10.27 -6.36 -16.44
N PRO A 57 -9.86 -7.05 -17.52
CA PRO A 57 -8.50 -7.56 -17.63
C PRO A 57 -7.42 -6.47 -17.54
N HIS A 58 -7.70 -5.24 -17.98
CA HIS A 58 -6.76 -4.12 -17.85
C HIS A 58 -6.63 -3.66 -16.40
N GLN A 59 -7.73 -3.69 -15.62
CA GLN A 59 -7.70 -3.38 -14.19
C GLN A 59 -7.01 -4.50 -13.38
N GLY A 60 -7.36 -5.76 -13.65
CA GLY A 60 -6.78 -6.92 -12.98
C GLY A 60 -5.29 -7.13 -13.28
N SER A 61 -4.82 -6.65 -14.44
CA SER A 61 -3.40 -6.72 -14.82
C SER A 61 -2.47 -5.99 -13.82
N GLY A 62 -2.97 -4.99 -13.09
CA GLY A 62 -2.22 -4.28 -12.08
C GLY A 62 -1.58 -5.19 -11.03
N ILE A 63 -2.28 -6.25 -10.61
CA ILE A 63 -1.79 -7.22 -9.60
C ILE A 63 -0.53 -7.93 -10.11
N SER A 64 -0.56 -8.41 -11.36
CA SER A 64 0.58 -9.12 -11.97
C SER A 64 1.71 -8.16 -12.33
N ASN A 65 1.38 -6.95 -12.79
CA ASN A 65 2.35 -5.91 -13.08
C ASN A 65 3.15 -5.53 -11.83
N LEU A 66 2.46 -5.35 -10.69
CA LEU A 66 3.09 -5.07 -9.41
C LEU A 66 3.93 -6.25 -8.94
N ALA A 67 3.41 -7.47 -9.00
CA ALA A 67 4.18 -8.67 -8.66
C ALA A 67 5.47 -8.78 -9.48
N PHE A 68 5.42 -8.50 -10.78
CA PHE A 68 6.60 -8.48 -11.65
C PHE A 68 7.60 -7.39 -11.25
N LYS A 69 7.14 -6.16 -11.01
CA LYS A 69 8.00 -5.07 -10.53
C LYS A 69 8.70 -5.46 -9.23
N LEU A 70 7.96 -6.05 -8.28
CA LEU A 70 8.51 -6.48 -7.00
C LEU A 70 9.59 -7.54 -7.22
N LEU A 71 9.32 -8.55 -8.05
CA LEU A 71 10.30 -9.58 -8.37
C LEU A 71 11.57 -9.00 -9.01
N ALA A 72 11.41 -8.08 -9.96
CA ALA A 72 12.52 -7.46 -10.69
C ALA A 72 13.35 -6.47 -9.86
N THR A 73 12.77 -5.88 -8.81
CA THR A 73 13.41 -4.85 -7.97
C THR A 73 13.74 -5.33 -6.55
N GLY A 74 13.90 -6.65 -6.36
CA GLY A 74 14.35 -7.24 -5.10
C GLY A 74 13.30 -7.18 -3.98
N GLY A 75 12.01 -7.18 -4.33
CA GLY A 75 10.90 -7.23 -3.40
C GLY A 75 10.63 -5.93 -2.66
N THR A 76 11.21 -4.80 -3.10
CA THR A 76 10.94 -3.49 -2.48
C THR A 76 9.46 -3.14 -2.62
N PRO A 77 8.67 -3.13 -1.52
CA PRO A 77 7.23 -2.94 -1.64
C PRO A 77 6.92 -1.54 -2.17
N ARG A 78 5.67 -1.37 -2.64
CA ARG A 78 5.08 -0.13 -3.20
C ARG A 78 5.73 1.15 -2.63
N PRO A 79 6.02 2.17 -3.46
CA PRO A 79 6.31 3.50 -2.96
C PRO A 79 5.15 3.93 -2.05
N CYS A 80 5.41 4.05 -0.76
CA CYS A 80 4.37 4.39 0.20
C CYS A 80 3.88 5.81 -0.13
N PRO A 81 2.55 6.02 -0.30
CA PRO A 81 2.00 7.34 -0.59
C PRO A 81 2.62 8.39 0.33
N PRO A 82 3.02 9.55 -0.22
CA PRO A 82 3.91 10.45 0.48
C PRO A 82 3.26 11.15 1.68
N TYR A 83 1.93 11.19 1.77
CA TYR A 83 1.16 11.87 2.83
C TYR A 83 -0.24 11.25 3.01
N SER A 84 -1.06 11.86 3.88
CA SER A 84 -2.38 11.43 4.36
C SER A 84 -3.24 10.74 3.30
N GLY A 85 -3.93 9.68 3.68
CA GLY A 85 -4.72 8.88 2.74
C GLY A 85 -5.81 8.06 3.42
N THR A 86 -6.71 7.55 2.59
CA THR A 86 -7.81 6.70 3.00
C THR A 86 -7.88 5.47 2.11
N VAL A 87 -8.14 4.31 2.72
CA VAL A 87 -8.36 3.04 2.04
C VAL A 87 -9.68 2.48 2.55
N SER A 88 -10.69 2.46 1.69
CA SER A 88 -12.05 2.03 2.01
C SER A 88 -12.31 0.58 1.63
N SER A 89 -13.47 0.06 2.07
CA SER A 89 -13.98 -1.27 1.69
C SER A 89 -13.03 -2.43 2.02
N LEU A 90 -12.23 -2.27 3.08
CA LEU A 90 -11.30 -3.30 3.51
C LEU A 90 -12.06 -4.52 4.04
N SER A 91 -11.58 -5.70 3.67
CA SER A 91 -12.11 -6.97 4.11
C SER A 91 -11.01 -7.98 4.37
N GLY A 92 -11.24 -8.92 5.28
CA GLY A 92 -10.28 -9.96 5.61
C GLY A 92 -10.96 -11.19 6.18
N THR A 93 -10.45 -12.36 5.85
CA THR A 93 -10.86 -13.63 6.49
C THR A 93 -10.18 -13.78 7.84
N LEU A 94 -10.73 -14.60 8.73
CA LEU A 94 -10.14 -14.89 10.04
C LEU A 94 -8.62 -15.18 9.92
N ASN A 95 -7.82 -14.54 10.77
CA ASN A 95 -6.36 -14.61 10.82
C ASN A 95 -5.59 -14.08 9.60
N SER A 96 -6.25 -13.45 8.63
CA SER A 96 -5.55 -12.75 7.54
C SER A 96 -4.90 -11.45 8.03
N ASN A 97 -3.82 -11.05 7.35
CA ASN A 97 -3.13 -9.78 7.54
C ASN A 97 -3.11 -9.03 6.21
N ARG A 98 -3.52 -7.77 6.22
CA ARG A 98 -3.28 -6.83 5.12
C ARG A 98 -2.27 -5.78 5.55
N TYR A 99 -1.34 -5.45 4.67
CA TYR A 99 -0.28 -4.48 4.94
C TYR A 99 -0.45 -3.26 4.04
N TYR A 100 -0.30 -2.08 4.64
CA TYR A 100 -0.24 -0.79 3.99
C TYR A 100 1.00 -0.06 4.46
N CYS A 101 1.42 0.97 3.73
CA CYS A 101 2.49 1.82 4.18
C CYS A 101 2.25 3.27 3.77
N ALA A 102 2.82 4.20 4.53
CA ALA A 102 2.76 5.63 4.26
C ALA A 102 4.14 6.24 4.54
N SER A 103 4.63 7.10 3.64
CA SER A 103 5.87 7.83 3.89
C SER A 103 5.57 9.04 4.77
N ALA A 104 6.47 9.35 5.69
CA ALA A 104 6.36 10.50 6.57
C ALA A 104 7.64 11.33 6.52
N ALA A 105 7.46 12.65 6.49
CA ALA A 105 8.54 13.57 6.77
C ALA A 105 8.95 13.47 8.25
N ALA A 106 10.19 13.88 8.55
CA ALA A 106 10.62 14.01 9.93
C ALA A 106 9.69 14.98 10.67
N PHE A 107 9.48 14.72 11.96
CA PHE A 107 8.71 15.58 12.85
C PHE A 107 7.20 15.70 12.58
N ALA A 108 6.60 14.82 11.78
CA ALA A 108 5.15 14.79 11.55
C ALA A 108 4.40 14.07 12.69
N SER A 109 3.25 14.63 13.10
CA SER A 109 2.34 13.99 14.06
C SER A 109 1.44 13.02 13.30
N THR A 110 1.38 11.77 13.74
CA THR A 110 0.75 10.73 12.92
C THR A 110 -0.44 10.12 13.63
N LEU A 111 -1.61 10.20 12.98
CA LEU A 111 -2.82 9.56 13.45
C LEU A 111 -3.26 8.52 12.40
N PHE A 112 -3.37 7.27 12.84
CA PHE A 112 -3.89 6.16 12.07
C PHE A 112 -5.21 5.73 12.69
N THR A 113 -6.24 5.55 11.88
CA THR A 113 -7.56 5.14 12.34
C THR A 113 -8.15 4.10 11.42
N ILE A 114 -8.88 3.15 11.98
CA ILE A 114 -9.83 2.31 11.25
C ILE A 114 -11.22 2.57 11.80
N THR A 115 -12.21 2.63 10.91
CA THR A 115 -13.61 2.86 11.28
C THR A 115 -14.57 2.12 10.35
N GLY A 116 -15.82 1.93 10.81
CA GLY A 116 -16.90 1.35 10.02
C GLY A 116 -16.86 -0.17 9.87
N GLY A 117 -17.66 -0.69 8.93
CA GLY A 117 -17.70 -2.12 8.62
C GLY A 117 -18.31 -3.02 9.69
N THR A 118 -18.14 -4.33 9.50
CA THR A 118 -18.53 -5.41 10.43
C THR A 118 -17.33 -6.29 10.78
N GLY A 119 -17.46 -7.12 11.82
CA GLY A 119 -16.37 -8.00 12.28
C GLY A 119 -15.45 -7.34 13.30
N ASP A 120 -14.19 -7.80 13.32
CA ASP A 120 -13.17 -7.37 14.28
C ASP A 120 -11.81 -7.26 13.58
N ALA A 121 -11.48 -6.05 13.13
CA ALA A 121 -10.22 -5.68 12.53
C ALA A 121 -9.35 -4.96 13.57
N ASP A 122 -8.16 -5.49 13.81
CA ASP A 122 -7.15 -4.90 14.68
C ASP A 122 -6.13 -4.09 13.87
N LEU A 123 -5.79 -2.90 14.34
CA LEU A 123 -4.80 -1.99 13.80
C LEU A 123 -3.45 -2.13 14.51
N TYR A 124 -2.41 -2.36 13.71
CA TYR A 124 -1.02 -2.36 14.17
C TYR A 124 -0.21 -1.39 13.31
N VAL A 125 0.60 -0.55 13.95
CA VAL A 125 1.47 0.40 13.25
C VAL A 125 2.90 0.28 13.75
N ARG A 126 3.86 0.40 12.83
CA ARG A 126 5.29 0.41 13.13
C ARG A 126 6.08 1.27 12.15
N PHE A 127 7.07 2.01 12.63
CA PHE A 127 8.00 2.78 11.81
C PHE A 127 9.20 1.94 11.34
N GLY A 128 9.61 2.12 10.09
CA GLY A 128 10.80 1.51 9.49
C GLY A 128 10.63 0.07 8.99
N ALA A 129 9.76 -0.74 9.61
CA ALA A 129 9.54 -2.13 9.24
C ALA A 129 8.08 -2.58 9.43
N ALA A 130 7.67 -3.62 8.70
CA ALA A 130 6.35 -4.21 8.85
C ALA A 130 6.10 -4.70 10.29
N PRO A 131 4.95 -4.37 10.91
CA PRO A 131 4.60 -4.90 12.22
C PRO A 131 4.26 -6.38 12.17
N THR A 132 4.41 -7.05 13.31
CA THR A 132 3.93 -8.41 13.56
C THR A 132 2.94 -8.39 14.73
N LYS A 133 2.26 -9.51 15.01
CA LYS A 133 1.38 -9.64 16.19
C LYS A 133 2.12 -9.45 17.53
N THR A 134 3.45 -9.54 17.53
CA THR A 134 4.30 -9.41 18.73
C THR A 134 5.25 -8.22 18.68
N THR A 135 5.38 -7.54 17.54
CA THR A 135 6.31 -6.42 17.35
C THR A 135 5.63 -5.28 16.61
N TYR A 136 5.29 -4.23 17.33
CA TYR A 136 4.58 -3.05 16.86
C TYR A 136 4.95 -1.84 17.72
N ASP A 137 4.80 -0.64 17.18
CA ASP A 137 4.99 0.59 17.95
C ASP A 137 3.68 1.02 18.61
N CYS A 138 2.55 0.69 17.97
CA CYS A 138 1.24 1.08 18.47
C CYS A 138 0.14 0.11 18.02
N ARG A 139 -0.70 -0.22 19.01
CA ARG A 139 -1.94 -0.99 18.92
C ARG A 139 -2.88 -0.50 20.04
N PRO A 140 -4.15 -0.15 19.77
CA PRO A 140 -5.05 0.43 20.78
C PRO A 140 -5.79 -0.59 21.67
N TYR A 141 -5.64 -1.90 21.44
CA TYR A 141 -6.24 -2.98 22.24
C TYR A 141 -7.76 -2.85 22.41
N LYS A 142 -8.47 -2.42 21.37
CA LYS A 142 -9.93 -2.33 21.41
C LYS A 142 -10.53 -3.52 20.68
N THR A 143 -11.76 -3.86 21.05
CA THR A 143 -12.54 -4.85 20.32
C THR A 143 -13.40 -4.11 19.29
N GLY A 144 -13.42 -4.62 18.06
CA GLY A 144 -14.19 -4.06 16.95
C GLY A 144 -13.38 -3.11 16.06
N ASN A 145 -14.01 -2.62 15.01
CA ASN A 145 -13.33 -1.95 13.89
C ASN A 145 -13.04 -0.46 14.10
N THR A 146 -13.31 0.09 15.29
CA THR A 146 -13.09 1.53 15.57
C THR A 146 -11.86 1.69 16.45
N GLU A 147 -10.72 1.78 15.79
CA GLU A 147 -9.42 1.84 16.44
C GLU A 147 -8.65 3.08 16.00
N ALA A 148 -7.91 3.68 16.93
CA ALA A 148 -7.10 4.86 16.69
C ALA A 148 -5.73 4.66 17.33
N CYS A 149 -4.70 4.95 16.57
CA CYS A 149 -3.32 4.74 16.95
C CYS A 149 -2.52 6.00 16.62
N THR A 150 -1.87 6.56 17.63
CA THR A 150 -0.98 7.70 17.48
C THR A 150 0.44 7.23 17.70
N VAL A 151 1.30 7.33 16.69
CA VAL A 151 2.71 6.99 16.84
C VAL A 151 3.49 8.26 17.20
N PRO A 152 4.41 8.22 18.19
CA PRO A 152 5.24 9.37 18.52
C PRO A 152 5.98 9.91 17.31
N VAL A 153 6.17 11.22 17.33
CA VAL A 153 6.91 11.97 16.32
C VAL A 153 8.28 11.33 16.07
N GLN A 154 8.58 11.01 14.81
CA GLN A 154 9.86 10.40 14.44
C GLN A 154 10.87 11.47 14.09
N PRO A 155 12.12 11.38 14.58
CA PRO A 155 13.15 12.40 14.35
C PRO A 155 13.74 12.37 12.93
N THR A 156 13.36 11.38 12.12
CA THR A 156 13.86 11.18 10.76
C THR A 156 12.70 10.91 9.82
N ALA A 157 12.87 11.27 8.54
CA ALA A 157 11.94 10.87 7.51
C ALA A 157 12.02 9.35 7.30
N GLY A 158 10.89 8.71 7.04
CA GLY A 158 10.84 7.27 6.86
C GLY A 158 9.45 6.76 6.54
N LYS A 159 9.25 5.46 6.71
CA LYS A 159 8.01 4.77 6.34
C LYS A 159 7.31 4.24 7.57
N TYR A 160 6.01 4.51 7.67
CA TYR A 160 5.13 3.79 8.56
C TYR A 160 4.54 2.60 7.82
N TRP A 161 4.58 1.45 8.48
CA TRP A 161 3.91 0.25 8.07
C TRP A 161 2.69 0.04 8.94
N ILE A 162 1.58 -0.23 8.30
CA ILE A 162 0.28 -0.42 8.91
C ILE A 162 -0.15 -1.85 8.58
N MET A 163 -0.52 -2.62 9.58
CA MET A 163 -1.10 -3.95 9.39
C MET A 163 -2.52 -3.93 9.95
N ILE A 164 -3.45 -4.39 9.14
CA ILE A 164 -4.80 -4.71 9.57
C ILE A 164 -4.87 -6.22 9.74
N ASN A 165 -5.05 -6.67 10.98
CA ASN A 165 -5.23 -8.08 11.30
C ASN A 165 -6.72 -8.40 11.47
N ALA A 166 -7.18 -9.47 10.84
CA ALA A 166 -8.51 -10.00 11.05
C ALA A 166 -8.56 -10.87 12.31
N ALA A 167 -8.85 -10.26 13.47
CA ALA A 167 -9.16 -11.00 14.69
C ALA A 167 -10.44 -11.82 14.52
N GLN A 168 -11.41 -11.27 13.78
CA GLN A 168 -12.52 -11.97 13.18
C GLN A 168 -12.60 -11.60 11.69
N ALA A 169 -13.35 -12.37 10.90
CA ALA A 169 -13.61 -11.97 9.53
C ALA A 169 -14.30 -10.60 9.52
N TYR A 170 -13.76 -9.65 8.76
CA TYR A 170 -14.24 -8.27 8.71
C TYR A 170 -14.52 -7.84 7.27
N SER A 171 -15.40 -6.86 7.10
CA SER A 171 -15.73 -6.30 5.80
C SER A 171 -16.22 -4.85 5.91
N GLY A 172 -15.91 -4.03 4.91
CA GLY A 172 -16.34 -2.63 4.84
C GLY A 172 -15.60 -1.68 5.78
N VAL A 173 -14.42 -2.08 6.29
CA VAL A 173 -13.61 -1.23 7.17
C VAL A 173 -12.88 -0.18 6.34
N THR A 174 -12.75 1.03 6.88
CA THR A 174 -11.99 2.11 6.25
C THR A 174 -10.78 2.47 7.10
N LEU A 175 -9.59 2.34 6.53
CA LEU A 175 -8.33 2.85 7.08
C LEU A 175 -8.14 4.30 6.67
N SER A 176 -7.84 5.17 7.61
CA SER A 176 -7.48 6.57 7.37
C SER A 176 -6.21 6.92 8.13
N TYR A 177 -5.30 7.64 7.50
CA TYR A 177 -4.08 8.10 8.12
C TYR A 177 -3.79 9.55 7.76
N SER A 178 -3.32 10.33 8.74
CA SER A 178 -2.97 11.74 8.59
C SER A 178 -1.63 12.08 9.24
N PHE A 179 -0.86 12.94 8.58
CA PHE A 179 0.47 13.43 8.97
C PHE A 179 0.47 14.94 9.20
#